data_AF-A0A4Q0ZAR9-F1
#
_entry.id   AF-A0A4Q0ZAR9-F1
#
_cell.length_a   1.000
_cell.length_b   1.000
_cell.length_c   1.000
_cell.angle_alpha   90.00
_cell.angle_beta   90.00
_cell.angle_gamma   90.00
#
_symmetry.space_group_name_H-M   'P 1'
#
loop_
_entity.id
_entity.type
_entity.pdbx_description
1 polymer ?
#
loop_
_entity_poly.entity_id
_entity_poly.type
_entity_poly.pdbx_seq_one_letter_code
_entity_poly.pdbx_strand_id
1 'polypeptide(L)'
;MKNIKVELESIIFNVMLPESQAFLDELNEEIEKGNEKEEIVEAKKDIVSFIEELNQVLKLIEEKKLSNKNAKDMYKKIRNMLDEHEHQ
;
A
#
# COMPACT_ATOMS: atom_id res chain seq x y z
N MET A 1 -8.67 -5.78 24.06
CA MET A 1 -7.69 -6.38 23.11
C MET A 1 -7.80 -5.61 21.81
N LYS A 2 -6.74 -4.91 21.37
CA LYS A 2 -6.71 -4.30 20.03
C LYS A 2 -6.77 -5.41 19.00
N ASN A 3 -7.72 -5.35 18.07
CA ASN A 3 -7.83 -6.32 16.99
C ASN A 3 -6.81 -5.95 15.92
N ILE A 4 -5.70 -6.68 15.88
CA ILE A 4 -4.58 -6.40 14.94
C ILE A 4 -5.02 -6.36 13.48
N LYS A 5 -6.08 -7.09 13.12
CA LYS A 5 -6.66 -7.05 11.77
C LYS A 5 -7.32 -5.71 11.46
N VAL A 6 -8.00 -5.11 12.44
CA VAL A 6 -8.61 -3.78 12.30
C VAL A 6 -7.53 -2.70 12.22
N GLU A 7 -6.43 -2.85 12.96
CA GLU A 7 -5.29 -1.92 12.84
C GLU A 7 -4.61 -2.04 11.46
N LEU A 8 -4.43 -3.27 10.96
CA LEU A 8 -3.89 -3.52 9.63
C LEU A 8 -4.82 -3.00 8.51
N GLU A 9 -6.11 -3.25 8.63
CA GLU A 9 -7.12 -2.73 7.69
C GLU A 9 -7.13 -1.20 7.69
N SER A 10 -7.12 -0.59 8.88
CA SER A 10 -7.13 0.86 9.02
C SER A 10 -5.90 1.53 8.42
N ILE A 11 -4.70 0.97 8.59
CA ILE A 11 -3.49 1.59 8.03
C ILE A 11 -3.42 1.41 6.51
N ILE A 12 -3.85 0.26 6.00
CA ILE A 12 -3.91 0.02 4.55
C ILE A 12 -4.93 0.98 3.91
N PHE A 13 -6.14 1.06 4.46
CA PHE A 13 -7.24 1.81 3.88
C PHE A 13 -7.08 3.33 4.02
N ASN A 14 -6.64 3.83 5.17
CA ASN A 14 -6.59 5.27 5.43
C ASN A 14 -5.26 5.93 5.08
N VAL A 15 -4.18 5.14 4.88
CA VAL A 15 -2.83 5.69 4.65
C VAL A 15 -2.26 5.13 3.35
N MET A 16 -1.98 3.83 3.30
CA MET A 16 -1.20 3.25 2.20
C MET A 16 -1.91 3.31 0.84
N LEU A 17 -3.20 2.98 0.79
CA LEU A 17 -3.97 3.03 -0.47
C LEU A 17 -4.09 4.46 -1.00
N PRO A 18 -4.50 5.47 -0.21
CA PRO A 18 -4.52 6.86 -0.64
C PRO A 18 -3.16 7.36 -1.14
N GLU A 19 -2.07 7.09 -0.41
CA GLU A 19 -0.72 7.52 -0.80
C GLU A 19 -0.27 6.84 -2.10
N SER A 20 -0.52 5.54 -2.24
CA SER A 20 -0.17 4.80 -3.46
C SER A 20 -0.98 5.28 -4.66
N GLN A 21 -2.26 5.60 -4.47
CA GLN A 21 -3.11 6.13 -5.54
C GLN A 21 -2.67 7.54 -5.94
N ALA A 22 -2.33 8.41 -4.99
CA ALA A 22 -1.80 9.73 -5.28
C ALA A 22 -0.50 9.65 -6.09
N PHE A 23 0.41 8.74 -5.73
CA PHE A 23 1.64 8.53 -6.49
C PHE A 23 1.38 7.98 -7.90
N LEU A 24 0.42 7.05 -8.04
CA LEU A 24 -0.02 6.57 -9.37
C LEU A 24 -0.58 7.73 -10.22
N ASP A 25 -1.36 8.62 -9.62
CA ASP A 25 -1.92 9.78 -10.31
C ASP A 25 -0.80 10.74 -10.77
N GLU A 26 0.21 11.01 -9.93
CA GLU A 26 1.40 11.79 -10.31
C GLU A 26 2.15 11.16 -11.51
N LEU A 27 2.36 9.84 -11.50
CA LEU A 27 2.99 9.13 -12.62
C LEU A 27 2.16 9.22 -13.90
N ASN A 28 0.83 9.15 -13.79
CA ASN A 28 -0.07 9.32 -14.92
C ASN A 28 0.03 10.74 -15.50
N GLU A 29 0.08 11.76 -14.66
CA GLU A 29 0.27 13.14 -15.11
C GLU A 29 1.59 13.33 -15.87
N GLU A 30 2.68 12.72 -15.42
CA GLU A 30 3.96 12.79 -16.12
C GLU A 30 3.89 12.14 -17.51
N ILE A 31 3.22 10.99 -17.62
CA ILE A 31 2.97 10.34 -18.91
C ILE A 31 2.12 11.23 -19.82
N GLU A 32 1.04 11.83 -19.30
CA GLU A 32 0.18 12.75 -20.05
C GLU A 32 0.92 14.01 -20.53
N LYS A 33 1.88 14.51 -19.75
CA LYS A 33 2.76 15.63 -20.14
C LYS A 33 3.81 15.23 -21.20
N GLY A 34 3.87 13.96 -21.60
CA GLY A 34 4.84 13.44 -22.56
C GLY A 34 6.19 13.08 -21.95
N ASN A 35 6.29 13.01 -20.62
CA ASN A 35 7.49 12.59 -19.90
C ASN A 35 7.54 11.06 -19.72
N GLU A 36 6.92 10.28 -20.61
CA GLU A 36 6.90 8.82 -20.56
C GLU A 36 8.29 8.22 -20.80
N LYS A 37 9.09 8.19 -19.74
CA LYS A 37 10.37 7.49 -19.70
C LYS A 37 10.17 6.09 -19.15
N GLU A 38 11.08 5.19 -19.50
CA GLU A 38 11.09 3.81 -18.99
C GLU A 38 10.99 3.75 -17.45
N GLU A 39 11.73 4.62 -16.76
CA GLU A 39 11.69 4.75 -15.29
C GLU A 39 10.28 5.06 -14.73
N ILE A 40 9.50 5.91 -15.41
CA ILE A 40 8.14 6.28 -14.99
C ILE A 40 7.16 5.14 -15.29
N VAL A 41 7.33 4.47 -16.44
CA VAL A 41 6.50 3.33 -16.82
C VAL A 41 6.70 2.15 -15.87
N GLU A 42 7.94 1.85 -15.49
CA GLU A 42 8.24 0.80 -14.52
C GLU A 42 7.72 1.17 -13.11
N ALA A 43 7.96 2.41 -12.65
CA ALA A 43 7.40 2.87 -11.37
C ALA A 43 5.86 2.77 -11.34
N LYS A 44 5.19 3.04 -12.47
CA LYS A 44 3.74 2.89 -12.60
C LYS A 44 3.30 1.44 -12.48
N LYS A 45 4.01 0.50 -13.10
CA LYS A 45 3.69 -0.94 -12.98
C LYS A 45 3.87 -1.43 -11.55
N ASP A 46 4.94 -0.99 -10.89
CA ASP A 46 5.23 -1.35 -9.51
C ASP A 46 4.13 -0.85 -8.58
N ILE A 47 3.72 0.42 -8.70
CA ILE A 47 2.67 0.96 -7.81
C ILE A 47 1.30 0.35 -8.07
N VAL A 48 0.96 0.02 -9.32
CA VAL A 48 -0.28 -0.70 -9.65
C VAL A 48 -0.28 -2.08 -9.00
N SER A 49 0.83 -2.83 -9.12
CA SER A 49 0.98 -4.14 -8.50
C SER A 49 0.87 -4.04 -6.98
N PHE A 50 1.47 -3.02 -6.37
CA PHE A 50 1.39 -2.77 -4.94
C PHE A 50 -0.05 -2.48 -4.48
N ILE A 51 -0.80 -1.63 -5.20
CA ILE A 51 -2.22 -1.35 -4.90
C ILE A 51 -3.06 -2.62 -4.98
N GLU A 52 -2.81 -3.49 -5.97
CA GLU A 52 -3.49 -4.78 -6.08
C GLU A 52 -3.21 -5.67 -4.86
N GLU A 53 -1.95 -5.75 -4.42
CA GLU A 53 -1.56 -6.50 -3.22
C GLU A 53 -2.27 -5.97 -1.96
N LEU A 54 -2.34 -4.64 -1.78
CA LEU A 54 -3.06 -4.02 -0.66
C LEU A 54 -4.54 -4.42 -0.66
N ASN A 55 -5.19 -4.38 -1.82
CA ASN A 55 -6.59 -4.80 -1.96
C ASN A 55 -6.78 -6.29 -1.68
N GLN A 56 -5.84 -7.15 -2.08
CA GLN A 56 -5.88 -8.58 -1.74
C GLN A 56 -5.79 -8.81 -0.23
N VAL A 57 -4.97 -8.04 0.49
CA VAL A 57 -4.88 -8.13 1.95
C VAL A 57 -6.19 -7.73 2.61
N LEU A 58 -6.81 -6.63 2.18
CA LEU A 58 -8.13 -6.21 2.67
C LEU A 58 -9.17 -7.30 2.47
N LYS A 59 -9.20 -7.91 1.28
CA LYS A 59 -10.09 -9.04 0.97
C LYS A 59 -9.85 -10.25 1.89
N LEU A 60 -8.59 -10.59 2.20
CA LEU A 60 -8.27 -11.67 3.13
C LEU A 60 -8.71 -11.37 4.57
N ILE A 61 -8.70 -10.10 4.98
CA ILE A 61 -9.22 -9.65 6.27
C ILE A 61 -10.75 -9.81 6.31
N GLU A 62 -11.43 -9.30 5.28
CA GLU A 62 -12.89 -9.36 5.13
C GLU A 62 -13.40 -10.81 5.11
N GLU A 63 -12.77 -11.67 4.30
CA GLU A 63 -13.10 -13.09 4.20
C GLU A 63 -12.67 -13.90 5.44
N LYS A 64 -12.09 -13.25 6.46
CA LYS A 64 -11.56 -13.86 7.69
C LYS A 64 -10.50 -14.94 7.43
N LYS A 65 -9.86 -14.91 6.25
CA LYS A 65 -8.82 -15.86 5.82
C LYS A 65 -7.42 -15.46 6.27
N LEU A 66 -7.22 -14.23 6.73
CA LEU A 66 -5.95 -13.80 7.30
C LEU A 66 -5.79 -14.29 8.75
N SER A 67 -4.68 -14.93 9.09
CA SER A 67 -4.38 -15.32 10.47
C SER A 67 -3.94 -14.11 11.31
N ASN A 68 -4.16 -14.15 12.63
CA ASN A 68 -3.70 -13.07 13.52
C ASN A 68 -2.17 -12.91 13.52
N LYS A 69 -1.43 -14.02 13.34
CA LYS A 69 0.03 -14.00 13.24
C LYS A 69 0.45 -13.25 11.97
N ASN A 70 -0.09 -13.62 10.82
CA ASN A 70 0.22 -12.98 9.54
C ASN A 70 -0.16 -11.50 9.58
N ALA A 71 -1.35 -11.17 10.09
CA ALA A 71 -1.78 -9.78 10.25
C ALA A 71 -0.80 -8.96 11.11
N LYS A 72 -0.31 -9.53 12.21
CA LYS A 72 0.68 -8.88 13.08
C LYS A 72 2.03 -8.68 12.41
N ASP A 73 2.50 -9.68 11.68
CA ASP A 73 3.79 -9.62 10.99
C ASP A 73 3.74 -8.57 9.86
N MET A 74 2.64 -8.49 9.12
CA MET A 74 2.41 -7.47 8.10
C MET A 74 2.30 -6.08 8.71
N TYR A 75 1.48 -5.91 9.75
CA TYR A 75 1.32 -4.63 10.44
C TYR A 75 2.64 -4.09 10.98
N LYS A 76 3.48 -4.94 11.56
CA LYS A 76 4.82 -4.55 12.03
C LYS A 76 5.72 -4.08 10.90
N LYS A 77 5.73 -4.79 9.77
CA LYS A 77 6.53 -4.38 8.60
C LYS A 77 6.09 -3.02 8.09
N ILE A 78 4.79 -2.82 7.91
CA ILE A 78 4.22 -1.54 7.45
C ILE A 78 4.58 -0.42 8.43
N ARG A 79 4.40 -0.64 9.74
CA ARG A 79 4.76 0.35 10.76
C ARG A 79 6.24 0.69 10.73
N ASN A 80 7.12 -0.31 10.66
CA ASN A 80 8.55 -0.04 10.57
C ASN A 80 8.90 0.80 9.33
N MET A 81 8.30 0.50 8.17
CA MET A 81 8.51 1.29 6.95
C MET A 81 8.04 2.74 7.14
N LEU A 82 6.84 2.96 7.68
CA LEU A 82 6.32 4.31 7.92
C LEU A 82 7.15 5.07 8.97
N ASP A 83 7.56 4.41 10.05
CA ASP A 83 8.38 5.02 11.09
C ASP A 83 9.76 5.43 10.53
N GLU A 84 10.32 4.65 9.59
CA GLU A 84 11.54 5.01 8.86
C GLU A 84 11.34 6.22 7.93
N HIS A 85 10.16 6.37 7.33
CA HIS A 85 9.79 7.53 6.50
C HIS A 85 9.48 8.79 7.33
N GLU A 86 8.89 8.67 8.53
CA GLU A 86 8.62 9.81 9.43
C GLU A 86 9.89 10.43 10.04
N HIS A 87 11.00 9.68 10.07
CA HIS A 87 12.29 10.14 10.61
C HIS A 87 13.27 10.65 9.53
N GLN A 88 12.83 10.81 8.28
CA GLN A 88 13.59 11.45 7.19
C GLN A 88 13.09 12.86 6.91
#